data_AF-A0A9P6NSY6-F1
#
_entry.id   AF-A0A9P6NSY6-F1
#
_cell.length_a   1.000
_cell.length_b   1.000
_cell.length_c   1.000
_cell.angle_alpha   90.00
_cell.angle_beta   90.00
_cell.angle_gamma   90.00
#
_symmetry.space_group_name_H-M   'P 1'
#
loop_
_entity.id
_entity.type
_entity.pdbx_description
1 polymer ?
#
loop_
_entity_poly.entity_id
_entity_poly.type
_entity_poly.pdbx_seq_one_letter_code
_entity_poly.pdbx_strand_id
1 'polypeptide(L)'
;MVRYSADVKVQAITLLREGLSRVAVKQHLRSTVNLRTITRWKQLYESTLAVVKSADTYQNADPTLYLDENRDSMYDDTGVFVSLSTIAGDLKERLKLTRKKVQKVHPSQSPVKRAEYIDAIADLQPEMLVFAGESFRLVLERLMH
;
A
#
# COMPACT_ATOMS: atom_id res chain seq x y z
N MET A 1 -10.98 -14.17 -7.08
CA MET A 1 -9.87 -13.28 -7.49
C MET A 1 -8.55 -14.02 -7.28
N VAL A 2 -7.81 -14.34 -8.34
CA VAL A 2 -6.56 -15.12 -8.25
C VAL A 2 -5.45 -14.26 -7.64
N ARG A 3 -4.80 -14.76 -6.59
CA ARG A 3 -3.65 -14.10 -5.95
C ARG A 3 -2.36 -14.75 -6.46
N TYR A 4 -1.44 -13.92 -6.94
CA TYR A 4 -0.09 -14.33 -7.32
C TYR A 4 0.88 -13.87 -6.23
N SER A 5 1.88 -14.70 -5.92
CA SER A 5 2.95 -14.34 -4.97
C SER A 5 3.74 -13.13 -5.45
N ALA A 6 4.43 -12.46 -4.53
CA ALA A 6 5.29 -11.33 -4.87
C ALA A 6 6.39 -11.75 -5.88
N ASP A 7 7.01 -12.91 -5.65
CA ASP A 7 8.10 -13.44 -6.48
C ASP A 7 7.70 -13.61 -7.94
N VAL A 8 6.50 -14.13 -8.20
CA VAL A 8 5.96 -14.30 -9.56
C VAL A 8 5.81 -12.95 -10.26
N LYS A 9 5.41 -11.91 -9.53
CA LYS A 9 5.27 -10.56 -10.10
C LYS A 9 6.63 -9.93 -10.39
N VAL A 10 7.56 -10.04 -9.44
CA VAL A 10 8.94 -9.53 -9.58
C VAL A 10 9.60 -10.19 -10.77
N GLN A 11 9.56 -11.52 -10.85
CA GLN A 11 10.13 -12.29 -11.95
C GLN A 11 9.51 -11.90 -13.30
N ALA A 12 8.19 -11.68 -13.37
CA ALA A 12 7.52 -11.21 -14.58
C ALA A 12 8.07 -9.85 -15.06
N ILE A 13 8.32 -8.92 -14.15
CA ILE A 13 8.82 -7.58 -14.48
C ILE A 13 10.30 -7.63 -14.87
N THR A 14 11.12 -8.41 -14.17
CA THR A 14 12.53 -8.61 -14.52
C THR A 14 12.67 -9.09 -15.97
N LEU A 15 11.93 -10.13 -16.35
CA LEU A 15 11.97 -10.66 -17.73
C LEU A 15 11.47 -9.64 -18.77
N LEU A 16 10.47 -8.82 -18.43
CA LEU A 16 10.02 -7.73 -19.31
C LEU A 16 11.08 -6.64 -19.49
N ARG A 17 11.88 -6.35 -18.46
CA ARG A 17 13.00 -5.39 -18.53
C ARG A 17 14.17 -5.91 -19.35
N GLU A 18 14.40 -7.22 -19.32
CA GLU A 18 15.36 -7.92 -20.18
C GLU A 18 14.93 -7.96 -21.67
N GLY A 19 13.78 -7.36 -22.01
CA GLY A 19 13.30 -7.24 -23.39
C GLY A 19 12.46 -8.42 -23.87
N LEU A 20 12.13 -9.39 -22.99
CA LEU A 20 11.28 -10.50 -23.40
C LEU A 20 9.86 -10.03 -23.71
N SER A 21 9.26 -10.64 -24.74
CA SER A 21 7.87 -10.40 -25.09
C SER A 21 6.94 -10.95 -23.99
N ARG A 22 5.76 -10.34 -23.83
CA ARG A 22 4.74 -10.78 -22.86
C ARG A 22 4.35 -12.26 -23.03
N VAL A 23 4.39 -12.77 -24.27
CA VAL A 23 4.10 -14.17 -24.59
C VAL A 23 5.22 -15.08 -24.08
N ALA A 24 6.49 -14.68 -24.28
CA ALA A 24 7.65 -15.39 -23.76
C ALA A 24 7.65 -15.40 -22.22
N VAL A 25 7.33 -14.28 -21.58
CA VAL A 25 7.19 -14.19 -20.12
C VAL A 25 6.11 -15.14 -19.60
N LYS A 26 4.95 -15.22 -20.27
CA LYS A 26 3.89 -16.18 -19.91
C LYS A 26 4.35 -17.64 -20.02
N GLN A 27 5.10 -17.97 -21.06
CA GLN A 27 5.67 -19.32 -21.22
C GLN A 27 6.69 -19.62 -20.13
N HIS A 28 7.54 -18.65 -19.79
CA HIS A 28 8.55 -18.77 -18.74
C HIS A 28 7.95 -18.98 -17.36
N LEU A 29 6.86 -18.28 -17.03
CA LEU A 29 6.11 -18.42 -15.78
C LEU A 29 5.18 -19.65 -15.77
N ARG A 30 5.34 -20.58 -16.73
CA ARG A 30 4.58 -21.84 -16.84
C ARG A 30 3.07 -21.64 -16.85
N SER A 31 2.61 -20.71 -17.71
CA SER A 31 1.22 -20.51 -18.16
C SER A 31 0.12 -20.23 -17.13
N THR A 32 0.43 -20.17 -15.83
CA THR A 32 -0.54 -19.82 -14.76
C THR A 32 -1.01 -18.37 -14.82
N VAL A 33 -0.20 -17.45 -15.36
CA VAL A 33 -0.48 -16.01 -15.37
C VAL A 33 -1.13 -15.58 -16.70
N ASN A 34 -2.26 -14.87 -16.60
CA ASN A 34 -2.92 -14.28 -17.77
C ASN A 34 -2.11 -13.10 -18.35
N LEU A 35 -2.05 -12.97 -19.69
CA LEU A 35 -1.38 -11.84 -20.38
C LEU A 35 -1.89 -10.46 -19.95
N ARG A 36 -3.19 -10.35 -19.63
CA ARG A 36 -3.79 -9.11 -19.11
C ARG A 36 -3.21 -8.75 -17.74
N THR A 37 -2.95 -9.75 -16.91
CA THR A 37 -2.31 -9.58 -15.60
C THR A 37 -0.88 -9.07 -15.77
N ILE A 38 -0.10 -9.67 -16.67
CA ILE A 38 1.27 -9.24 -16.99
C ILE A 38 1.27 -7.78 -17.50
N THR A 39 0.32 -7.43 -18.37
CA THR A 39 0.17 -6.06 -18.87
C THR A 39 -0.12 -5.07 -17.74
N ARG A 40 -1.01 -5.44 -16.82
CA ARG A 40 -1.34 -4.60 -15.66
C ARG A 40 -0.15 -4.44 -14.71
N TRP A 41 0.67 -5.47 -14.50
CA TRP A 41 1.89 -5.36 -13.71
C TRP A 41 2.91 -4.44 -14.36
N LYS A 42 3.08 -4.54 -15.69
CA LYS A 42 3.95 -3.63 -16.44
C LYS A 42 3.52 -2.18 -16.29
N GLN A 43 2.23 -1.88 -16.51
CA GLN A 43 1.68 -0.54 -16.33
C GLN A 43 1.85 -0.03 -14.89
N LEU A 44 1.68 -0.90 -13.89
CA LEU A 44 1.88 -0.54 -12.49
C LEU A 44 3.35 -0.21 -12.21
N TYR A 45 4.27 -1.03 -12.72
CA TYR A 45 5.70 -0.80 -12.60
C TYR A 45 6.15 0.48 -13.32
N GLU A 46 5.69 0.73 -14.54
CA GLU A 46 6.02 1.95 -15.29
C GLU A 46 5.50 3.22 -14.60
N SER A 47 4.37 3.13 -13.89
CA SER A 47 3.78 4.28 -13.20
C SER A 47 4.28 4.50 -11.77
N THR A 48 4.78 3.47 -11.09
CA THR A 48 5.15 3.54 -9.66
C THR A 48 6.55 3.07 -9.33
N LEU A 49 7.26 2.49 -10.30
CA LEU A 49 8.52 1.74 -10.12
C LEU A 49 8.41 0.60 -9.09
N ALA A 50 7.19 0.20 -8.71
CA ALA A 50 6.92 -0.82 -7.71
C ALA A 50 6.00 -1.92 -8.25
N VAL A 51 6.32 -3.17 -7.93
CA VAL A 51 5.60 -4.35 -8.44
C VAL A 51 4.66 -4.95 -7.39
N VAL A 52 4.91 -4.65 -6.10
CA VAL A 52 4.23 -5.24 -4.97
C VAL A 52 3.50 -4.14 -4.18
N LYS A 53 2.17 -4.07 -4.33
CA LYS A 53 1.29 -3.38 -3.37
C LYS A 53 0.91 -4.36 -2.27
N SER A 54 1.76 -4.53 -1.26
CA SER A 54 1.45 -5.31 -0.05
C SER A 54 1.54 -4.36 1.15
N ALA A 55 0.45 -4.24 1.91
CA ALA A 55 0.39 -3.35 3.07
C ALA A 55 1.42 -3.74 4.14
N ASP A 56 1.70 -5.03 4.31
CA ASP A 56 2.69 -5.56 5.27
C ASP A 56 4.12 -5.14 4.91
N THR A 57 4.44 -5.04 3.62
CA THR A 57 5.75 -4.61 3.14
C THR A 57 6.03 -3.15 3.54
N TYR A 58 4.99 -2.32 3.62
CA TYR A 58 5.11 -0.92 4.06
C TYR A 58 4.99 -0.73 5.58
N GLN A 59 4.38 -1.67 6.30
CA GLN A 59 4.16 -1.54 7.74
C GLN A 59 5.41 -1.82 8.57
N ASN A 60 6.30 -2.69 8.08
CA ASN A 60 7.53 -3.09 8.77
C ASN A 60 8.83 -2.55 8.13
N ALA A 61 8.74 -1.85 6.99
CA ALA A 61 9.91 -1.22 6.40
C ALA A 61 10.30 0.00 7.24
N ASP A 62 11.55 0.03 7.73
CA ASP A 62 12.11 1.24 8.30
C ASP A 62 12.06 2.33 7.22
N PRO A 63 11.39 3.48 7.45
CA PRO A 63 11.29 4.52 6.42
C PRO A 63 12.64 5.11 6.02
N THR A 64 13.69 4.89 6.83
CA THR A 64 15.07 5.19 6.47
C THR A 64 15.64 4.23 5.43
N LEU A 65 15.13 2.99 5.35
CA LEU A 65 15.48 1.94 4.37
C LEU A 65 15.01 2.25 2.93
N TYR A 66 14.28 3.35 2.74
CA TYR A 66 14.00 3.88 1.40
C TYR A 66 14.94 5.03 1.04
N LEU A 67 15.52 5.72 2.03
CA LEU A 67 16.40 6.87 1.77
C LEU A 67 17.80 6.41 1.37
N ASP A 68 18.28 5.31 1.95
CA ASP A 68 19.49 4.60 1.56
C ASP A 68 19.34 3.95 0.17
N GLU A 69 18.24 3.27 -0.13
CA GLU A 69 17.97 2.74 -1.48
C GLU A 69 17.97 3.85 -2.54
N ASN A 70 17.33 4.99 -2.24
CA ASN A 70 17.36 6.15 -3.12
C ASN A 70 18.77 6.72 -3.29
N ARG A 71 19.55 6.80 -2.20
CA ARG A 71 20.94 7.26 -2.25
C ARG A 71 21.79 6.35 -3.13
N ASP A 72 21.67 5.04 -2.93
CA ASP A 72 22.49 4.05 -3.62
C ASP A 72 22.16 4.06 -5.11
N SER A 73 20.87 4.14 -5.48
CA SER A 73 20.47 4.34 -6.88
C SER A 73 21.02 5.65 -7.47
N MET A 74 20.99 6.76 -6.73
CA MET A 74 21.55 8.03 -7.20
C MET A 74 23.08 7.94 -7.39
N TYR A 75 23.77 7.20 -6.51
CA TYR A 75 25.20 6.97 -6.61
C TYR A 75 25.54 6.11 -7.84
N ASP A 76 24.79 5.04 -8.08
CA ASP A 76 24.98 4.18 -9.24
C ASP A 76 24.78 4.95 -10.56
N ASP A 77 23.82 5.87 -10.60
CA ASP A 77 23.50 6.65 -11.80
C ASP A 77 24.45 7.83 -12.03
N THR A 78 24.94 8.49 -10.97
CA THR A 78 25.67 9.78 -11.07
C THR A 78 27.11 9.73 -10.58
N GLY A 79 27.49 8.69 -9.83
CA GLY A 79 28.76 8.59 -9.11
C GLY A 79 28.88 9.54 -7.91
N VAL A 80 27.83 10.31 -7.59
CA VAL A 80 27.85 11.31 -6.51
C VAL A 80 27.27 10.72 -5.24
N PHE A 81 28.07 10.70 -4.18
CA PHE A 81 27.62 10.26 -2.88
C PHE A 81 26.94 11.41 -2.14
N VAL A 82 25.66 11.23 -1.79
CA VAL A 82 24.84 12.24 -1.09
C VAL A 82 24.48 11.73 0.29
N SER A 83 24.53 12.62 1.30
CA SER A 83 24.13 12.24 2.66
C SER A 83 22.61 12.00 2.74
N LEU A 84 22.18 11.08 3.60
CA LEU A 84 20.75 10.79 3.81
C LEU A 84 19.97 12.01 4.30
N SER A 85 20.60 12.90 5.08
CA SER A 85 19.98 14.14 5.56
C SER A 85 19.76 15.14 4.42
N THR A 86 20.70 15.23 3.46
CA THR A 86 20.54 16.05 2.26
C THR A 86 19.38 15.54 1.41
N ILE A 87 19.29 14.23 1.17
CA ILE A 87 18.17 13.63 0.42
C ILE A 87 16.85 13.89 1.14
N ALA A 88 16.78 13.62 2.45
CA ALA A 88 15.57 13.89 3.23
C ALA A 88 15.16 15.36 3.21
N GLY A 89 16.14 16.28 3.30
CA GLY A 89 15.94 17.72 3.17
C GLY A 89 15.39 18.11 1.81
N ASP A 90 15.95 17.60 0.72
CA ASP A 90 15.49 17.88 -0.64
C ASP A 90 14.06 17.35 -0.89
N LEU A 91 13.75 16.12 -0.43
CA LEU A 91 12.41 15.55 -0.53
C LEU A 91 11.38 16.44 0.20
N LYS A 92 11.72 16.94 1.38
CA LYS A 92 10.82 17.76 2.20
C LYS A 92 10.72 19.19 1.69
N GLU A 93 11.85 19.86 1.49
CA GLU A 93 11.91 21.30 1.25
C GLU A 93 11.75 21.64 -0.23
N ARG A 94 12.34 20.85 -1.13
CA ARG A 94 12.29 21.11 -2.58
C ARG A 94 11.07 20.45 -3.23
N LEU A 95 10.83 19.17 -2.93
CA LEU A 95 9.72 18.42 -3.52
C LEU A 95 8.41 18.51 -2.72
N LYS A 96 8.41 19.18 -1.56
CA LYS A 96 7.24 19.36 -0.68
C LYS A 96 6.58 18.03 -0.29
N LEU A 97 7.37 16.97 -0.19
CA LEU A 97 6.90 15.67 0.26
C LEU A 97 6.92 15.59 1.78
N THR A 98 5.80 15.13 2.35
CA THR A 98 5.67 14.94 3.80
C THR A 98 5.70 13.46 4.13
N ARG A 99 6.56 13.06 5.07
CA ARG A 99 6.58 11.70 5.61
C ARG A 99 5.28 11.43 6.35
N LYS A 100 4.43 10.56 5.80
CA LYS A 100 3.27 10.04 6.53
C LYS A 100 3.73 8.89 7.41
N LYS A 101 3.65 9.08 8.73
CA LYS A 101 3.80 7.99 9.68
C LYS A 101 2.50 7.19 9.67
N VAL A 102 2.57 5.91 9.33
CA VAL A 102 1.41 5.02 9.49
C VAL A 102 1.03 5.04 10.96
N GLN A 103 -0.19 5.49 11.25
CA GLN A 103 -0.69 5.54 12.61
C GLN A 103 -0.93 4.10 13.08
N LYS A 104 -0.44 3.78 14.29
CA LYS A 104 -0.64 2.45 14.88
C LYS A 104 -2.13 2.31 15.19
N VAL A 105 -2.78 1.43 14.44
CA VAL A 105 -4.17 1.06 14.70
C VAL A 105 -4.22 0.36 16.06
N HIS A 106 -5.22 0.66 16.89
CA HIS A 106 -5.36 0.00 18.18
C HIS A 106 -5.53 -1.52 17.96
N PRO A 107 -4.78 -2.39 18.67
CA PRO A 107 -4.79 -3.84 18.40
C PRO A 107 -6.16 -4.51 18.49
N SER A 108 -7.08 -3.94 19.26
CA SER A 108 -8.46 -4.45 19.38
C SER A 108 -9.43 -3.93 18.31
N GLN A 109 -9.00 -3.06 17.39
CA GLN A 109 -9.86 -2.66 16.27
C GLN A 109 -10.09 -3.87 15.35
N SER A 110 -11.33 -4.35 15.36
CA SER A 110 -11.78 -5.39 14.44
C SER A 110 -12.50 -4.76 13.25
N PRO A 111 -12.04 -4.98 12.00
CA PRO A 111 -12.75 -4.54 10.81
C PRO A 111 -14.19 -5.08 10.74
N VAL A 112 -14.41 -6.30 11.25
CA VAL A 112 -15.73 -6.94 11.28
C VAL A 112 -16.67 -6.20 12.22
N LYS A 113 -16.24 -5.94 13.47
CA LYS A 113 -17.07 -5.18 14.43
C LYS A 113 -17.33 -3.75 13.97
N ARG A 114 -16.37 -3.15 13.26
CA ARG A 114 -16.56 -1.83 12.65
C ARG A 114 -17.61 -1.87 11.54
N ALA A 115 -17.59 -2.89 10.69
CA ALA A 115 -18.60 -3.07 9.64
C ALA A 115 -19.99 -3.29 10.24
N GLU A 116 -20.11 -4.19 11.22
CA GLU A 116 -21.37 -4.43 11.95
C GLU A 116 -21.91 -3.16 12.60
N TYR A 117 -21.04 -2.34 13.22
CA TYR A 117 -21.43 -1.06 13.79
C TYR A 117 -21.92 -0.09 12.71
N ILE A 118 -21.21 0.02 11.58
CA ILE A 118 -21.60 0.88 10.46
C ILE A 118 -22.96 0.46 9.91
N ASP A 119 -23.17 -0.83 9.70
CA ASP A 119 -24.46 -1.37 9.21
C ASP A 119 -25.58 -1.07 10.22
N ALA A 120 -25.32 -1.23 11.52
CA ALA A 120 -26.31 -0.95 12.57
C ALA A 120 -26.70 0.53 12.69
N ILE A 121 -25.83 1.47 12.29
CA ILE A 121 -26.12 2.91 12.31
C ILE A 121 -26.44 3.49 10.93
N ALA A 122 -26.39 2.68 9.87
CA ALA A 122 -26.51 3.17 8.48
C ALA A 122 -27.86 3.84 8.21
N ASP A 123 -28.92 3.34 8.84
CA ASP A 123 -30.29 3.83 8.68
C ASP A 123 -30.67 4.90 9.72
N LEU A 124 -29.78 5.23 10.67
CA LEU A 124 -30.05 6.24 11.69
C LEU A 124 -29.75 7.64 11.16
N GLN A 125 -30.67 8.58 11.41
CA GLN A 125 -30.43 9.99 11.08
C GLN A 125 -29.37 10.59 12.03
N PRO A 126 -28.47 11.47 11.54
CA PRO A 126 -27.41 12.06 12.37
C PRO A 126 -27.92 12.75 13.64
N GLU A 127 -29.13 13.32 13.61
CA GLU A 127 -29.76 14.02 14.74
C GLU A 127 -30.09 13.08 15.91
N MET A 128 -30.16 11.77 15.65
CA MET A 128 -30.41 10.73 16.65
C MET A 128 -29.12 10.19 17.30
N LEU A 129 -27.95 10.57 16.79
CA LEU A 129 -26.66 10.10 17.30
C LEU A 129 -26.14 11.02 18.41
N VAL A 130 -26.24 10.57 19.66
CA VAL A 130 -25.66 11.27 20.82
C VAL A 130 -24.38 10.58 21.26
N PHE A 131 -23.25 11.30 21.21
CA PHE A 131 -21.96 10.80 21.68
C PHE A 131 -21.80 11.06 23.19
N ALA A 132 -22.15 10.06 24.01
CA ALA A 132 -21.80 10.07 25.43
C ALA A 132 -20.32 9.67 25.56
N GLY A 133 -19.45 10.62 25.90
CA GLY A 133 -17.98 10.48 25.89
C GLY A 133 -17.39 9.41 26.81
N GLU A 134 -18.21 8.67 27.55
CA GLU A 134 -17.80 7.62 28.47
C GLU A 134 -18.52 6.31 28.11
N SER A 135 -17.98 5.60 27.13
CA SER A 135 -18.43 4.27 26.67
C SER A 135 -19.74 4.26 25.87
N PHE A 136 -19.63 3.93 24.58
CA PHE A 136 -20.74 3.69 23.67
C PHE A 136 -21.67 2.58 24.20
N ARG A 137 -22.75 2.95 24.87
CA ARG A 137 -23.93 2.10 25.02
C ARG A 137 -25.01 2.64 24.09
N LEU A 138 -25.35 1.87 23.06
CA LEU A 138 -26.54 2.13 22.25
C LEU A 138 -27.75 2.00 23.18
N VAL A 139 -28.40 3.12 23.50
CA VAL A 139 -29.70 3.10 24.20
C VAL A 139 -30.77 2.85 23.12
N LEU A 140 -30.90 1.59 22.70
CA LEU A 140 -31.95 1.16 21.76
C LEU A 140 -33.24 0.71 22.47
N GLU A 141 -33.31 0.74 23.80
CA GLU A 141 -34.44 0.18 24.56
C GLU A 141 -35.61 1.14 24.84
N ARG A 142 -35.67 2.34 24.25
CA ARG A 142 -36.71 3.33 24.61
C ARG A 142 -37.65 3.83 23.52
N LEU A 143 -37.72 3.16 22.36
CA LEU A 143 -38.66 3.52 21.28
C LEU A 143 -39.59 2.39 20.83
N MET A 144 -39.79 1.36 21.66
CA MET A 144 -40.82 0.33 21.45
C MET A 144 -41.80 0.21 22.63
N HIS A 145 -42.22 1.34 23.19
CA HIS A 145 -43.42 1.43 24.04
C HIS A 145 -44.28 2.60 23.59
#